data_AF-E4X539-F1
#
_entry.id   AF-E4X539-F1
#
_cell.length_a   1.000
_cell.length_b   1.000
_cell.length_c   1.000
_cell.angle_alpha   90.00
_cell.angle_beta   90.00
_cell.angle_gamma   90.00
#
_symmetry.space_group_name_H-M   'P 1'
#
loop_
_entity.id
_entity.type
_entity.pdbx_description
1 polymer ?
#
loop_
_entity_poly.entity_id
_entity_poly.type
_entity_poly.pdbx_seq_one_letter_code
_entity_poly.pdbx_strand_id
1 'polypeptide(L)'
;MVHFGHANALRQARQLGTKLIVGVHPDEDISLHKGPPVFTMEERVKIVKGIKWVDEVVENAPYLVQIETLDKYNCDFCAHGDDISMRV
;
A
#
# COMPACT_ATOMS: atom_id res chain seq x y z
N MET A 1 -6.70 10.20 -0.50
CA MET A 1 -8.13 9.82 -0.38
C MET A 1 -8.34 8.54 -1.16
N VAL A 2 -8.94 7.51 -0.55
CA VAL A 2 -9.25 6.25 -1.24
C VAL A 2 -10.49 6.46 -2.13
N HIS A 3 -10.48 5.84 -3.30
CA HIS A 3 -11.58 5.85 -4.28
C HIS A 3 -11.62 4.52 -5.03
N PHE A 4 -12.58 4.33 -5.95
CA PHE A 4 -12.78 3.07 -6.67
C PHE A 4 -11.54 2.57 -7.42
N GLY A 5 -10.71 3.48 -7.96
CA GLY A 5 -9.41 3.14 -8.56
C GLY A 5 -8.49 2.36 -7.62
N HIS A 6 -8.30 2.81 -6.37
CA HIS A 6 -7.52 2.08 -5.36
C HIS A 6 -8.13 0.70 -5.09
N ALA A 7 -9.45 0.65 -4.92
CA ALA A 7 -10.16 -0.60 -4.66
C ALA A 7 -10.00 -1.59 -5.83
N ASN A 8 -10.07 -1.12 -7.09
CA ASN A 8 -9.87 -1.96 -8.27
C ASN A 8 -8.41 -2.40 -8.47
N ALA A 9 -7.43 -1.57 -8.09
CA ALA A 9 -6.03 -1.99 -8.07
C ALA A 9 -5.81 -3.13 -7.06
N LEU A 10 -6.35 -3.01 -5.85
CA LEU A 10 -6.30 -4.05 -4.83
C LEU A 10 -7.07 -5.31 -5.25
N ARG A 11 -8.21 -5.18 -5.95
CA ARG A 11 -8.91 -6.32 -6.57
C ARG A 11 -7.99 -7.10 -7.52
N GLN A 12 -7.29 -6.40 -8.40
CA GLN A 12 -6.38 -7.02 -9.37
C GLN A 12 -5.20 -7.68 -8.68
N ALA A 13 -4.58 -7.00 -7.71
CA ALA A 13 -3.51 -7.60 -6.90
C ALA A 13 -3.97 -8.88 -6.20
N ARG A 14 -5.18 -8.88 -5.61
CA ARG A 14 -5.76 -10.07 -4.96
C ARG A 14 -5.99 -11.25 -5.90
N GLN A 15 -6.20 -11.01 -7.19
CA GLN A 15 -6.39 -12.05 -8.21
C GLN A 15 -5.08 -12.76 -8.60
N LEU A 16 -3.92 -12.16 -8.32
CA LEU A 16 -2.61 -12.73 -8.63
C LEU A 16 -2.13 -13.77 -7.60
N GLY A 17 -2.84 -13.90 -6.48
CA GLY A 17 -2.43 -14.80 -5.40
C GLY A 17 -3.59 -15.18 -4.47
N THR A 18 -3.25 -15.78 -3.34
CA THR A 18 -4.23 -16.29 -2.36
C THR A 18 -4.39 -15.42 -1.12
N LYS A 19 -3.48 -14.47 -0.89
CA LYS A 19 -3.51 -13.50 0.20
C LYS A 19 -3.00 -12.14 -0.30
N LEU A 20 -3.64 -11.04 0.11
CA LEU A 20 -3.20 -9.68 -0.17
C LEU A 20 -2.89 -8.94 1.12
N ILE A 21 -1.62 -8.55 1.27
CA ILE A 21 -1.13 -7.68 2.33
C ILE A 21 -0.91 -6.28 1.75
N VAL A 22 -1.44 -5.25 2.41
CA VAL A 22 -1.31 -3.85 1.96
C VAL A 22 -0.54 -3.02 2.98
N GLY A 23 0.58 -2.46 2.55
CA GLY A 23 1.36 -1.51 3.35
C GLY A 23 0.77 -0.10 3.30
N VAL A 24 0.71 0.57 4.45
CA VAL A 24 0.28 1.97 4.58
C VAL A 24 1.40 2.78 5.22
N HIS A 25 1.89 3.79 4.50
CA HIS A 25 2.99 4.66 4.95
C HIS A 25 2.56 5.57 6.11
N PRO A 26 3.50 5.97 7.00
CA PRO A 26 3.24 6.97 8.03
C PRO A 26 3.05 8.36 7.44
N ASP A 27 2.41 9.26 8.20
CA ASP A 27 2.09 10.62 7.73
C ASP A 27 3.38 11.44 7.50
N GLU A 28 4.40 11.21 8.31
CA GLU A 28 5.72 11.86 8.22
C GLU A 28 6.44 11.49 6.92
N ASP A 29 6.45 10.20 6.55
CA ASP A 29 7.08 9.75 5.31
C ASP A 29 6.38 10.31 4.07
N ILE A 30 5.04 10.33 4.07
CA ILE A 30 4.29 10.92 2.96
C ILE A 30 4.60 12.41 2.83
N SER A 31 4.67 13.11 3.97
CA SER A 31 4.96 14.55 4.01
C SER A 31 6.37 14.86 3.51
N LEU A 32 7.35 13.98 3.75
CA LEU A 32 8.72 14.15 3.27
C LEU A 32 8.83 14.02 1.75
N HIS A 33 8.10 13.08 1.15
CA HIS A 33 8.22 12.79 -0.29
C HIS A 33 7.25 13.59 -1.16
N LYS A 34 6.19 14.14 -0.58
CA LYS A 34 5.14 14.90 -1.28
C LYS A 34 4.69 16.10 -0.44
N GLY A 35 3.39 16.15 -0.11
CA GLY A 35 2.81 17.06 0.85
C GLY A 35 2.01 16.27 1.90
N PRO A 36 1.55 16.92 2.97
CA PRO A 36 0.88 16.23 4.05
C PRO A 36 -0.41 15.54 3.56
N PRO A 37 -0.66 14.30 3.98
CA PRO A 37 -1.89 13.62 3.61
C PRO A 37 -3.10 14.31 4.26
N VAL A 38 -4.24 14.29 3.56
CA VAL A 38 -5.51 14.85 4.08
C VAL A 38 -6.07 14.02 5.24
N PHE A 39 -5.91 12.69 5.16
CA PHE A 39 -6.34 11.75 6.20
C PHE A 39 -5.12 11.31 7.00
N THR A 40 -5.29 11.22 8.31
CA THR A 40 -4.28 10.64 9.20
C THR A 40 -3.98 9.20 8.79
N MET A 41 -2.83 8.69 9.20
CA MET A 41 -2.46 7.30 8.96
C MET A 41 -3.52 6.33 9.50
N GLU A 42 -4.03 6.58 10.71
CA GLU A 42 -5.05 5.74 11.33
C GLU A 42 -6.34 5.67 10.48
N GLU A 43 -6.79 6.81 9.96
CA GLU A 43 -7.94 6.87 9.05
C GLU A 43 -7.67 6.10 7.75
N ARG A 44 -6.49 6.27 7.15
CA ARG A 44 -6.10 5.53 5.93
C ARG A 44 -6.05 4.02 6.18
N VAL A 45 -5.50 3.58 7.32
CA VAL A 45 -5.47 2.18 7.73
C VAL A 45 -6.89 1.62 7.89
N LYS A 46 -7.78 2.34 8.58
CA LYS A 46 -9.19 1.92 8.74
C LYS A 46 -9.89 1.78 7.39
N ILE A 47 -9.69 2.73 6.47
CA ILE A 47 -10.29 2.69 5.14
C ILE A 47 -9.76 1.48 4.35
N VAL A 48 -8.44 1.23 4.35
CA VAL A 48 -7.85 0.09 3.63
C VAL A 48 -8.29 -1.25 4.22
N LYS A 49 -8.35 -1.38 5.55
CA LYS A 49 -8.89 -2.57 6.25
C LYS A 49 -10.35 -2.85 5.87
N GLY A 50 -11.13 -1.83 5.50
CA GLY A 50 -12.51 -1.96 5.05
C GLY A 50 -12.70 -2.45 3.61
N ILE A 51 -11.62 -2.59 2.82
CA ILE A 51 -11.70 -3.03 1.42
C ILE A 51 -11.75 -4.54 1.37
N LYS A 52 -12.83 -5.11 0.81
CA LYS A 52 -13.13 -6.56 0.78
C LYS A 52 -12.04 -7.49 0.26
N TRP A 53 -11.06 -6.98 -0.48
CA TRP A 53 -9.99 -7.77 -1.09
C TRP A 53 -8.70 -7.79 -0.26
N VAL A 54 -8.63 -6.97 0.79
CA VAL A 54 -7.45 -6.84 1.65
C VAL A 54 -7.57 -7.85 2.78
N ASP A 55 -6.59 -8.74 2.90
CA ASP A 55 -6.55 -9.76 3.96
C ASP A 55 -5.82 -9.23 5.20
N GLU A 56 -4.79 -8.40 5.02
CA GLU A 56 -3.98 -7.82 6.11
C GLU A 56 -3.48 -6.42 5.74
N VAL A 57 -3.38 -5.54 6.75
CA VAL A 57 -2.82 -4.19 6.59
C VAL A 57 -1.59 -4.05 7.47
N VAL A 58 -0.49 -3.65 6.85
CA VAL A 58 0.77 -3.35 7.53
C VAL A 58 0.88 -1.85 7.72
N GLU A 59 0.99 -1.45 8.98
CA GLU A 59 1.20 -0.07 9.40
C GLU A 59 2.69 0.28 9.31
N ASN A 60 3.01 1.54 9.02
CA ASN A 60 4.37 2.08 8.92
C ASN A 60 5.19 1.40 7.82
N ALA A 61 4.57 1.12 6.67
CA ALA A 61 5.28 0.56 5.53
C ALA A 61 6.27 1.59 4.95
N PRO A 62 7.49 1.20 4.57
CA PRO A 62 8.46 2.12 3.98
C PRO A 62 7.93 2.68 2.66
N TYR A 63 8.30 3.92 2.33
CA TYR A 63 7.82 4.61 1.11
C TYR A 63 8.20 3.88 -0.19
N LEU A 64 9.37 3.23 -0.21
CA LEU A 64 9.85 2.41 -1.32
C LEU A 64 9.77 0.95 -0.92
N VAL A 65 9.21 0.12 -1.79
CA VAL A 65 9.22 -1.34 -1.59
C VAL A 65 10.65 -1.85 -1.71
N GLN A 66 11.06 -2.63 -0.72
CA GLN A 66 12.37 -3.29 -0.68
C GLN A 66 12.18 -4.80 -0.55
N ILE A 67 13.16 -5.59 -0.99
CA ILE A 67 13.11 -7.05 -0.89
C ILE A 67 12.96 -7.50 0.56
N GLU A 68 13.64 -6.81 1.48
CA GLU A 68 13.59 -7.04 2.91
C GLU A 68 12.17 -6.86 3.47
N THR A 69 11.36 -5.98 2.87
CA THR A 69 9.95 -5.82 3.26
C THR A 69 9.13 -7.02 2.80
N LEU A 70 9.38 -7.53 1.59
CA LEU A 70 8.69 -8.72 1.10
C LEU A 70 9.05 -9.95 1.94
N ASP A 71 10.34 -10.13 2.24
CA ASP A 71 10.83 -11.23 3.08
C ASP A 71 10.23 -11.17 4.49
N LYS A 72 10.20 -9.97 5.10
CA LYS A 72 9.65 -9.76 6.46
C LYS A 72 8.19 -10.19 6.58
N TYR A 73 7.38 -9.95 5.54
CA TYR A 73 5.95 -10.30 5.53
C TYR A 73 5.65 -11.58 4.75
N ASN A 74 6.68 -12.30 4.31
CA ASN A 74 6.59 -13.53 3.53
C ASN A 74 5.69 -13.36 2.29
N CYS A 75 5.94 -12.29 1.53
CA CYS A 75 5.28 -11.99 0.27
C CYS A 75 6.14 -12.45 -0.92
N ASP A 76 5.54 -13.18 -1.86
CA ASP A 76 6.25 -13.68 -3.05
C ASP A 76 6.61 -12.56 -4.05
N PHE A 77 5.81 -11.50 -4.13
CA PHE A 77 5.99 -10.38 -5.05
C PHE A 77 5.25 -9.12 -4.57
N CYS A 78 5.52 -7.98 -5.21
CA CYS A 78 4.76 -6.74 -5.06
C CYS A 78 3.94 -6.44 -6.32
N ALA A 79 2.85 -5.69 -6.18
CA ALA A 79 2.01 -5.25 -7.29
C ALA A 79 1.84 -3.72 -7.26
N HIS A 80 2.19 -3.05 -8.34
CA HIS A 80 2.04 -1.61 -8.55
C HIS A 80 1.41 -1.33 -9.92
N GLY A 81 0.99 -0.07 -10.14
CA GLY A 81 0.65 0.41 -11.48
C GLY A 81 1.88 0.49 -12.39
N ASP A 82 1.67 0.87 -13.64
CA ASP A 82 2.68 0.99 -14.69
C ASP A 82 3.31 2.39 -14.81
N ASP A 83 3.14 3.22 -13.78
CA ASP A 83 3.73 4.57 -13.72
C ASP A 83 5.26 4.55 -13.88
N ILE A 84 5.79 5.54 -14.62
CA ILE A 84 7.23 5.74 -14.77
C ILE A 84 7.83 6.09 -13.41
N SER A 85 8.65 5.20 -12.86
CA SER A 85 9.19 5.25 -11.50
C SER A 85 10.71 5.31 -11.46
N MET A 86 11.30 6.10 -12.37
CA MET A 86 12.75 6.31 -12.39
C MET A 86 13.19 7.21 -11.22
N ARG A 87 14.23 6.78 -10.50
CA ARG A 87 14.97 7.66 -9.58
C ARG A 87 15.90 8.54 -10.41
N VAL A 88 15.77 9.86 -10.24
CA VAL A 88 16.80 10.82 -10.65
C VAL A 88 17.78 11.00 -9.50
#